data_AF-A0A0J9W8V9-F1
#
_entry.id   AF-A0A0J9W8V9-F1
#
_cell.length_a   1.000
_cell.length_b   1.000
_cell.length_c   1.000
_cell.angle_alpha   90.00
_cell.angle_beta   90.00
_cell.angle_gamma   90.00
#
_symmetry.space_group_name_H-M   'P 1'
#
loop_
_entity.id
_entity.type
_entity.pdbx_description
1 polymer ?
#
loop_
_entity_poly.entity_id
_entity_poly.type
_entity_poly.pdbx_seq_one_letter_code
_entity_poly.pdbx_strand_id
1 'polypeptide(L)'
;MNATASVVLSGTPYNFAASKVGLSYLSPLVGTLLAALYTGRFSDWFTIRLARRNQGVMEAEQRLWPFLLCVILIPASLILWGVGAAHNIHWFGLLVAMCGLGFINAVGITLSVNYLIDSYYHISGDALSTVMIIRNSMAFGMGYAITPWFENMGFQNCFLVAAFVGMLVAASFLAIVKYGKRLRARSTEAYWKLVDSDVVSSH
;
A
#
# COMPACT_ATOMS: atom_id res chain seq x y z
N MET A 1 -2.38 3.44 -11.69
CA MET A 1 -3.53 2.64 -12.17
C MET A 1 -4.49 3.47 -13.00
N ASN A 2 -5.16 4.49 -12.44
CA ASN A 2 -6.23 5.21 -13.16
C ASN A 2 -5.73 5.93 -14.42
N ALA A 3 -4.60 6.64 -14.34
CA ALA A 3 -4.01 7.36 -15.48
C ALA A 3 -3.52 6.42 -16.60
N THR A 4 -2.98 5.26 -16.24
CA THR A 4 -2.35 4.33 -17.18
C THR A 4 -3.34 3.31 -17.75
N ALA A 5 -4.43 2.99 -17.03
CA ALA A 5 -5.42 2.00 -17.47
C ALA A 5 -6.11 2.42 -18.77
N SER A 6 -6.53 3.68 -18.88
CA SER A 6 -7.17 4.17 -20.11
C SER A 6 -6.21 4.13 -21.30
N VAL A 7 -4.96 4.57 -21.10
CA VAL A 7 -3.95 4.61 -22.17
C VAL A 7 -3.55 3.20 -22.64
N VAL A 8 -3.36 2.26 -21.70
CA VAL A 8 -2.94 0.89 -22.02
C VAL A 8 -4.08 0.04 -22.61
N LEU A 9 -5.31 0.16 -22.09
CA LEU A 9 -6.44 -0.64 -22.60
C LEU A 9 -7.06 -0.06 -23.88
N SER A 10 -6.97 1.25 -24.10
CA SER A 10 -7.48 1.90 -25.32
C SER A 10 -6.45 1.89 -26.47
N GLY A 11 -5.18 1.62 -26.17
CA GLY A 11 -4.13 1.47 -27.17
C GLY A 11 -4.23 0.18 -27.98
N THR A 12 -3.59 0.14 -29.14
CA THR A 12 -3.34 -1.09 -29.89
C THR A 12 -2.50 -2.04 -29.03
N PRO A 13 -2.87 -3.33 -28.85
CA PRO A 13 -3.81 -4.18 -29.62
C PRO A 13 -5.18 -4.46 -28.99
N TYR A 14 -5.51 -3.90 -27.82
CA TYR A 14 -6.77 -4.24 -27.13
C TYR A 14 -7.98 -3.45 -27.62
N ASN A 15 -7.78 -2.21 -28.09
CA ASN A 15 -8.83 -1.32 -28.64
C ASN A 15 -10.14 -1.38 -27.83
N PHE A 16 -10.05 -1.41 -26.50
CA PHE A 16 -11.24 -1.54 -25.68
C PHE A 16 -12.05 -0.24 -25.73
N ALA A 17 -13.33 -0.36 -26.10
CA ALA A 17 -14.27 0.74 -25.95
C ALA A 17 -14.31 1.22 -24.47
N ALA A 18 -14.59 2.50 -24.25
CA ALA A 18 -14.64 3.10 -22.91
C ALA A 18 -15.48 2.29 -21.89
N SER A 19 -16.57 1.64 -22.35
CA SER A 19 -17.39 0.75 -21.52
C SER A 19 -16.62 -0.48 -21.01
N LYS A 20 -15.76 -1.09 -21.83
CA LYS A 20 -14.93 -2.24 -21.42
C LYS A 20 -13.76 -1.82 -20.53
N VAL A 21 -13.22 -0.62 -20.74
CA VAL A 21 -12.25 -0.01 -19.82
C VAL A 21 -12.89 0.23 -18.44
N GLY A 22 -14.13 0.75 -18.41
CA GLY A 22 -14.91 0.88 -17.18
C GLY A 22 -15.10 -0.46 -16.46
N LEU A 23 -15.41 -1.51 -17.21
CA LEU A 23 -15.59 -2.86 -16.67
C LEU A 23 -14.31 -3.43 -16.02
N SER A 24 -13.13 -3.05 -16.51
CA SER A 24 -11.86 -3.48 -15.93
C SER A 24 -11.63 -3.01 -14.48
N TYR A 25 -12.30 -1.92 -14.06
CA TYR A 25 -12.26 -1.43 -12.68
C TYR A 25 -13.02 -2.33 -11.68
N LEU A 26 -13.82 -3.30 -12.15
CA LEU A 26 -14.35 -4.35 -11.28
C LEU A 26 -13.24 -5.24 -10.72
N SER A 27 -12.13 -5.41 -11.45
CA SER A 27 -11.01 -6.24 -10.99
C SER A 27 -10.35 -5.73 -9.70
N PRO A 28 -9.91 -4.45 -9.60
CA PRO A 28 -9.39 -3.92 -8.34
C PRO A 28 -10.45 -3.86 -7.23
N LEU A 29 -11.73 -3.76 -7.56
CA LEU A 29 -12.81 -3.83 -6.58
C LEU A 29 -12.87 -5.24 -5.94
N VAL A 30 -12.81 -6.30 -6.75
CA VAL A 30 -12.71 -7.68 -6.26
C VAL A 30 -11.44 -7.88 -5.44
N GLY A 31 -10.29 -7.38 -5.92
CA GLY A 31 -9.02 -7.42 -5.18
C GLY A 31 -9.10 -6.74 -3.81
N THR A 32 -9.77 -5.59 -3.73
CA THR A 32 -9.99 -4.85 -2.48
C THR A 32 -10.91 -5.60 -1.52
N LEU A 33 -11.98 -6.23 -2.01
CA LEU A 33 -12.87 -7.05 -1.19
C LEU A 33 -12.16 -8.28 -0.62
N LEU A 34 -11.35 -8.96 -1.43
CA LEU A 34 -10.51 -10.07 -0.99
C LEU A 34 -9.49 -9.60 0.06
N ALA A 35 -8.89 -8.43 -0.14
CA ALA A 35 -7.97 -7.82 0.83
C ALA A 35 -8.67 -7.47 2.14
N ALA A 36 -9.90 -6.96 2.10
CA ALA A 36 -10.67 -6.67 3.30
C ALA A 36 -11.02 -7.94 4.08
N LEU A 37 -11.46 -9.00 3.39
CA LEU A 37 -11.72 -10.31 3.99
C LEU A 37 -10.45 -10.93 4.58
N TYR A 38 -9.35 -10.87 3.84
CA TYR A 38 -8.06 -11.37 4.29
C TYR A 38 -7.57 -10.57 5.50
N THR A 39 -7.55 -9.25 5.42
CA THR A 39 -7.06 -8.40 6.51
C THR A 39 -7.95 -8.51 7.74
N GLY A 40 -9.27 -8.51 7.62
CA GLY A 40 -10.16 -8.66 8.77
C GLY A 40 -10.01 -10.01 9.46
N ARG A 41 -10.12 -11.12 8.71
CA ARG A 41 -10.07 -12.47 9.29
C ARG A 41 -8.66 -12.87 9.73
N PHE A 42 -7.65 -12.53 8.93
CA PHE A 42 -6.27 -12.93 9.17
C PHE A 42 -5.60 -12.03 10.20
N SER A 43 -5.80 -10.70 10.17
CA SER A 43 -5.21 -9.80 11.17
C SER A 43 -5.65 -10.16 12.59
N ASP A 44 -6.95 -10.40 12.80
CA ASP A 44 -7.46 -10.75 14.13
C ASP A 44 -6.96 -12.13 14.58
N TRP A 45 -7.03 -13.13 13.71
CA TRP A 45 -6.58 -14.48 14.03
C TRP A 45 -5.07 -14.53 14.32
N PHE A 46 -4.26 -13.82 13.53
CA PHE A 46 -2.81 -13.78 13.71
C PHE A 46 -2.41 -12.99 14.95
N THR A 47 -3.07 -11.85 15.22
CA THR A 47 -2.85 -11.06 16.45
C THR A 47 -3.13 -11.88 17.70
N ILE A 48 -4.24 -12.62 17.73
CA ILE A 48 -4.59 -13.48 18.88
C ILE A 48 -3.60 -14.63 19.03
N ARG A 49 -3.15 -15.24 17.92
CA ARG A 49 -2.21 -16.37 17.95
C ARG A 49 -0.80 -15.96 18.38
N LEU A 50 -0.35 -14.77 17.99
CA LEU A 50 0.98 -14.26 18.35
C LEU A 50 1.00 -13.64 19.75
N ALA A 51 -0.08 -12.99 20.20
CA ALA A 51 -0.27 -12.59 21.60
C ALA A 51 -0.25 -13.78 22.57
N ARG A 52 -0.85 -14.91 22.16
CA ARG A 52 -0.85 -16.15 22.94
C ARG A 52 0.53 -16.82 23.01
N ARG A 53 1.41 -16.56 22.03
CA ARG A 53 2.78 -17.10 21.99
C ARG A 53 3.80 -16.21 22.72
N ASN A 54 3.49 -14.93 22.92
CA ASN A 54 4.35 -13.94 23.57
C ASN A 54 3.96 -13.64 25.04
N GLN A 55 3.41 -14.64 25.74
CA GLN A 55 3.01 -14.53 27.16
C GLN A 55 2.05 -13.36 27.48
N GLY A 56 1.18 -12.99 26.54
CA GLY A 56 0.13 -11.97 26.75
C GLY A 56 0.55 -10.53 26.45
N VAL A 57 1.78 -10.28 25.96
CA VAL A 57 2.22 -8.93 25.54
C VAL A 57 1.99 -8.77 24.03
N MET A 58 0.98 -7.97 23.66
CA MET A 58 0.74 -7.58 22.27
C MET A 58 1.79 -6.57 21.82
N GLU A 59 2.77 -7.00 21.02
CA GLU A 59 3.70 -6.09 20.36
C GLU A 59 3.16 -5.70 18.97
N ALA A 60 3.13 -4.39 18.67
CA ALA A 60 2.63 -3.85 17.40
C ALA A 60 3.38 -4.42 16.16
N GLU A 61 4.62 -4.90 16.35
CA GLU A 61 5.46 -5.49 15.29
C GLU A 61 4.95 -6.85 14.79
N GLN A 62 4.13 -7.55 15.58
CA GLN A 62 3.52 -8.83 15.21
C GLN A 62 2.49 -8.70 14.09
N ARG A 63 1.94 -7.49 13.88
CA ARG A 63 1.02 -7.15 12.78
C ARG A 63 1.71 -6.89 11.45
N LEU A 64 3.05 -6.83 11.38
CA LEU A 64 3.78 -6.55 10.14
C LEU A 64 4.13 -7.79 9.31
N TRP A 65 3.84 -9.01 9.77
CA TRP A 65 4.04 -10.23 8.97
C TRP A 65 3.27 -10.25 7.63
N PRO A 66 2.03 -9.76 7.54
CA PRO A 66 1.31 -9.64 6.26
C PRO A 66 2.01 -8.71 5.25
N PHE A 67 2.82 -7.74 5.70
CA PHE A 67 3.61 -6.90 4.80
C PHE A 67 4.66 -7.70 4.02
N LEU A 68 5.13 -8.84 4.54
CA LEU A 68 6.07 -9.71 3.84
C LEU A 68 5.44 -10.31 2.58
N LEU A 69 4.13 -10.61 2.62
CA LEU A 69 3.37 -10.99 1.44
C LEU A 69 3.33 -9.84 0.43
N CYS A 70 3.07 -8.61 0.90
CA CYS A 70 3.05 -7.41 0.05
C CYS A 70 4.40 -7.13 -0.61
N VAL A 71 5.54 -7.36 0.06
CA VAL A 71 6.90 -7.17 -0.50
C VAL A 71 7.09 -7.97 -1.78
N ILE A 72 6.49 -9.16 -1.89
CA ILE A 72 6.60 -10.02 -3.08
C ILE A 72 5.48 -9.72 -4.07
N LEU A 73 4.26 -9.49 -3.59
CA LEU A 73 3.09 -9.28 -4.44
C LEU A 73 3.14 -7.93 -5.20
N ILE A 74 3.72 -6.89 -4.60
CA ILE A 74 3.89 -5.55 -5.22
C ILE A 74 4.69 -5.65 -6.52
N PRO A 75 5.96 -6.09 -6.49
CA PRO A 75 6.76 -6.17 -7.70
C PRO A 75 6.15 -7.17 -8.69
N ALA A 76 5.59 -8.30 -8.24
CA ALA A 76 4.92 -9.25 -9.13
C ALA A 76 3.76 -8.60 -9.91
N SER A 77 2.91 -7.82 -9.23
CA SER A 77 1.75 -7.17 -9.86
C SER A 77 2.17 -6.00 -10.77
N LEU A 78 3.17 -5.21 -10.37
CA LEU A 78 3.70 -4.12 -11.21
C LEU A 78 4.44 -4.64 -12.44
N ILE A 79 5.24 -5.69 -12.30
CA ILE A 79 5.94 -6.33 -13.42
C ILE A 79 4.93 -6.96 -14.38
N LEU A 80 3.91 -7.67 -13.85
CA LEU A 80 2.85 -8.25 -14.68
C LEU A 80 2.08 -7.17 -15.45
N TRP A 81 1.84 -6.00 -14.84
CA TRP A 81 1.24 -4.86 -15.53
C TRP A 81 2.17 -4.23 -16.58
N GLY A 82 3.43 -3.96 -16.22
CA GLY A 82 4.40 -3.29 -17.08
C GLY A 82 4.88 -4.12 -18.27
N VAL A 83 5.34 -5.35 -18.00
CA VAL A 83 5.74 -6.32 -19.03
C VAL A 83 4.50 -6.81 -19.79
N GLY A 84 3.35 -6.92 -19.12
CA GLY A 84 2.07 -7.25 -19.74
C GLY A 84 1.59 -6.24 -20.77
N ALA A 85 1.76 -4.96 -20.46
CA ALA A 85 1.48 -3.88 -21.39
C ALA A 85 2.48 -3.85 -22.56
N ALA A 86 3.75 -4.14 -22.31
CA ALA A 86 4.80 -4.10 -23.34
C ALA A 86 4.77 -5.30 -24.31
N HIS A 87 4.47 -6.51 -23.80
CA HIS A 87 4.45 -7.75 -24.58
C HIS A 87 3.06 -8.11 -25.12
N ASN A 88 2.06 -7.24 -24.96
CA ASN A 88 0.72 -7.46 -25.51
C ASN A 88 0.10 -8.81 -25.10
N ILE A 89 0.17 -9.12 -23.80
CA ILE A 89 -0.28 -10.42 -23.25
C ILE A 89 -1.82 -10.55 -23.38
N HIS A 90 -2.41 -11.68 -23.02
CA HIS A 90 -3.87 -11.78 -22.98
C HIS A 90 -4.49 -10.80 -21.96
N TRP A 91 -5.62 -10.16 -22.29
CA TRP A 91 -6.31 -9.13 -21.48
C TRP A 91 -6.57 -9.56 -20.03
N PHE A 92 -6.75 -10.87 -19.81
CA PHE A 92 -6.93 -11.47 -18.49
C PHE A 92 -5.72 -11.26 -17.56
N GLY A 93 -4.49 -11.33 -18.08
CA GLY A 93 -3.28 -11.10 -17.28
C GLY A 93 -3.20 -9.68 -16.73
N LEU A 94 -3.66 -8.69 -17.50
CA LEU A 94 -3.77 -7.30 -17.04
C LEU A 94 -4.81 -7.13 -15.94
N LEU A 95 -5.95 -7.81 -16.04
CA LEU A 95 -6.96 -7.80 -14.97
C LEU A 95 -6.43 -8.43 -13.69
N VAL A 96 -5.71 -9.54 -13.77
CA VAL A 96 -5.08 -10.17 -12.60
C VAL A 96 -4.08 -9.20 -11.94
N ALA A 97 -3.29 -8.48 -12.73
CA ALA A 97 -2.39 -7.46 -12.22
C ALA A 97 -3.15 -6.31 -11.52
N MET A 98 -4.27 -5.83 -12.08
CA MET A 98 -5.12 -4.81 -11.43
C MET A 98 -5.76 -5.32 -10.14
N CYS A 99 -6.18 -6.57 -10.11
CA CYS A 99 -6.70 -7.22 -8.90
C CYS A 99 -5.63 -7.25 -7.81
N GLY A 100 -4.41 -7.70 -8.16
CA GLY A 100 -3.26 -7.72 -7.25
C GLY A 100 -2.90 -6.33 -6.72
N LEU A 101 -2.85 -5.33 -7.58
CA LEU A 101 -2.58 -3.94 -7.16
C LEU A 101 -3.68 -3.40 -6.22
N GLY A 102 -4.95 -3.68 -6.52
CA GLY A 102 -6.07 -3.32 -5.65
C GLY A 102 -5.99 -4.00 -4.27
N PHE A 103 -5.69 -5.31 -4.27
CA PHE A 103 -5.50 -6.09 -3.05
C PHE A 103 -4.40 -5.49 -2.17
N ILE A 104 -3.22 -5.26 -2.72
CA ILE A 104 -2.07 -4.79 -1.93
C ILE A 104 -2.30 -3.36 -1.42
N ASN A 105 -2.89 -2.49 -2.25
CA ASN A 105 -3.19 -1.12 -1.84
C ASN A 105 -4.15 -1.11 -0.63
N ALA A 106 -5.18 -1.95 -0.66
CA ALA A 106 -6.13 -2.07 0.45
C ALA A 106 -5.46 -2.61 1.72
N VAL A 107 -4.69 -3.70 1.61
CA VAL A 107 -3.94 -4.29 2.73
C VAL A 107 -2.96 -3.28 3.33
N GLY A 108 -2.20 -2.56 2.50
CA GLY A 108 -1.20 -1.58 2.93
C GLY A 108 -1.82 -0.41 3.70
N ILE A 109 -2.97 0.11 3.25
CA ILE A 109 -3.69 1.19 3.94
C ILE A 109 -4.21 0.70 5.30
N THR A 110 -4.94 -0.42 5.33
CA THR A 110 -5.54 -0.92 6.56
C THR A 110 -4.50 -1.25 7.62
N LEU A 111 -3.39 -1.89 7.23
CA LEU A 111 -2.29 -2.19 8.17
C LEU A 111 -1.61 -0.93 8.69
N SER A 112 -1.35 0.06 7.81
CA SER A 112 -0.68 1.31 8.22
C SER A 112 -1.54 2.10 9.22
N VAL A 113 -2.85 2.16 8.98
CA VAL A 113 -3.80 2.82 9.89
C VAL A 113 -3.87 2.10 11.23
N ASN A 114 -4.02 0.77 11.22
CA ASN A 114 -4.04 -0.03 12.45
C ASN A 114 -2.75 0.13 13.26
N TYR A 115 -1.59 0.12 12.59
CA TYR A 115 -0.31 0.33 13.24
C TYR A 115 -0.20 1.72 13.88
N LEU A 116 -0.71 2.75 13.22
CA LEU A 116 -0.69 4.12 13.73
C LEU A 116 -1.58 4.28 14.96
N ILE A 117 -2.79 3.70 14.93
CA ILE A 117 -3.72 3.69 16.08
C ILE A 117 -3.11 2.94 17.27
N ASP A 118 -2.54 1.75 17.05
CA ASP A 118 -1.88 1.00 18.12
C ASP A 118 -0.65 1.74 18.66
N SER A 119 0.01 2.55 17.83
CA SER A 119 1.27 3.19 18.20
C SER A 119 1.11 4.51 18.92
N TYR A 120 0.08 5.28 18.56
CA TYR A 120 -0.15 6.65 18.98
C TYR A 120 -1.60 6.86 19.46
N TYR A 121 -2.12 5.95 20.29
CA TYR A 121 -3.53 5.92 20.69
C TYR A 121 -4.10 7.30 21.07
N HIS A 122 -3.38 8.10 21.87
CA HIS A 122 -3.84 9.40 22.35
C HIS A 122 -3.85 10.53 21.30
N ILE A 123 -3.00 10.46 20.26
CA ILE A 123 -2.89 11.47 19.18
C ILE A 123 -3.24 10.83 17.82
N SER A 124 -4.03 9.76 17.84
CA SER A 124 -4.28 8.96 16.62
C SER A 124 -4.96 9.77 15.53
N GLY A 125 -5.87 10.68 15.91
CA GLY A 125 -6.64 11.50 14.97
C GLY A 125 -5.75 12.45 14.16
N ASP A 126 -4.94 13.24 14.85
CA ASP A 126 -4.07 14.24 14.21
C ASP A 126 -2.88 13.60 13.48
N ALA A 127 -2.35 12.50 14.00
CA ALA A 127 -1.33 11.73 13.29
C ALA A 127 -1.90 11.10 12.00
N LEU A 128 -3.12 10.57 12.05
CA LEU A 128 -3.78 9.98 10.88
C LEU A 128 -4.06 11.02 9.80
N SER A 129 -4.59 12.19 10.18
CA SER A 129 -4.91 13.27 9.25
C SER A 129 -3.63 13.79 8.56
N THR A 130 -2.55 13.98 9.32
CA THR A 130 -1.24 14.39 8.79
C THR A 130 -0.71 13.38 7.76
N VAL A 131 -0.77 12.08 8.07
CA VAL A 131 -0.33 11.03 7.14
C VAL A 131 -1.21 10.99 5.88
N MET A 132 -2.52 11.18 6.02
CA MET A 132 -3.44 11.24 4.87
C MET A 132 -3.14 12.44 3.96
N ILE A 133 -2.83 13.61 4.53
CA ILE A 133 -2.45 14.81 3.77
C ILE A 133 -1.18 14.52 2.96
N ILE A 134 -0.12 14.06 3.62
CA ILE A 134 1.16 13.74 2.95
C ILE A 134 0.94 12.73 1.81
N ARG A 135 0.17 11.66 2.08
CA ARG A 135 -0.15 10.63 1.09
C ARG A 135 -0.86 11.22 -0.12
N ASN A 136 -1.87 12.06 0.09
CA ASN A 136 -2.65 12.66 -0.99
C ASN A 136 -1.82 13.67 -1.79
N SER A 137 -0.96 14.45 -1.13
CA SER A 137 -0.02 15.35 -1.81
C SER A 137 0.98 14.60 -2.69
N MET A 138 1.55 13.50 -2.19
CA MET A 138 2.42 12.64 -3.00
C MET A 138 1.68 11.99 -4.18
N ALA A 139 0.45 11.52 -3.96
CA ALA A 139 -0.38 10.95 -5.02
C ALA A 139 -0.70 11.97 -6.12
N PHE A 140 -0.97 13.22 -5.71
CA PHE A 140 -1.17 14.32 -6.65
C PHE A 140 0.10 14.60 -7.46
N GLY A 141 1.26 14.73 -6.80
CA GLY A 141 2.54 14.94 -7.49
C GLY A 141 2.89 13.82 -8.47
N MET A 142 2.69 12.56 -8.08
CA MET A 142 2.88 11.42 -8.98
C MET A 142 1.90 11.41 -10.15
N GLY A 143 0.68 11.92 -9.97
CA GLY A 143 -0.31 12.05 -11.04
C GLY A 143 0.20 12.91 -12.21
N TYR A 144 0.94 13.98 -11.92
CA TYR A 144 1.57 14.82 -12.96
C TYR A 144 2.87 14.23 -13.49
N ALA A 145 3.65 13.56 -12.64
CA ALA A 145 4.92 12.99 -13.04
C ALA A 145 4.78 11.75 -13.95
N ILE A 146 3.68 11.00 -13.85
CA ILE A 146 3.56 9.71 -14.55
C ILE A 146 3.50 9.87 -16.08
N THR A 147 2.85 10.92 -16.58
CA THR A 147 2.69 11.18 -18.02
C THR A 147 4.03 11.38 -18.75
N PRO A 148 4.86 12.37 -18.36
CA PRO A 148 6.18 12.54 -18.98
C PRO A 148 7.12 11.37 -18.69
N TRP A 149 6.88 10.60 -17.62
CA TRP A 149 7.74 9.49 -17.27
C TRP A 149 7.62 8.34 -18.27
N PHE A 150 6.41 7.92 -18.63
CA PHE A 150 6.22 6.86 -19.64
C PHE A 150 6.55 7.31 -21.06
N GLU A 151 6.41 8.59 -21.38
CA GLU A 151 6.78 9.15 -22.69
C GLU A 151 8.30 9.11 -22.93
N ASN A 152 9.11 9.34 -21.89
CA ASN A 152 10.58 9.39 -22.03
C ASN A 152 11.28 8.03 -21.88
N MET A 153 10.82 7.14 -20.99
CA MET A 153 11.50 5.87 -20.67
C MET A 153 10.82 4.63 -21.28
N GLY A 154 9.59 4.78 -21.79
CA GLY A 154 8.76 3.68 -22.27
C GLY A 154 8.08 2.89 -21.14
N PHE A 155 6.91 2.31 -21.44
CA PHE A 155 6.06 1.62 -20.46
C PHE A 155 6.79 0.52 -19.67
N GLN A 156 7.61 -0.28 -20.33
CA GLN A 156 8.27 -1.43 -19.69
C GLN A 156 9.26 -0.98 -18.60
N ASN A 157 10.14 -0.03 -18.91
CA ASN A 157 11.20 0.40 -17.99
C ASN A 157 10.63 1.22 -16.83
N CYS A 158 9.62 2.07 -17.07
CA CYS A 158 8.95 2.83 -16.00
C CYS A 158 8.32 1.91 -14.96
N PHE A 159 7.57 0.89 -15.39
CA PHE A 159 6.93 -0.03 -14.46
C PHE A 159 7.92 -0.97 -13.78
N LEU A 160 9.03 -1.33 -14.44
CA LEU A 160 10.11 -2.11 -13.83
C LEU A 160 10.79 -1.31 -12.70
N VAL A 161 11.16 -0.05 -12.95
CA VAL A 161 11.74 0.83 -11.93
C VAL A 161 10.76 1.05 -10.78
N ALA A 162 9.49 1.31 -11.08
CA ALA A 162 8.45 1.45 -10.06
C ALA A 162 8.26 0.16 -9.24
N ALA A 163 8.40 -1.03 -9.84
CA ALA A 163 8.35 -2.31 -9.14
C ALA A 163 9.50 -2.48 -8.16
N PHE A 164 10.73 -2.16 -8.57
CA PHE A 164 11.91 -2.25 -7.70
C PHE A 164 11.90 -1.20 -6.59
N VAL A 165 11.51 0.05 -6.89
CA VAL A 165 11.34 1.10 -5.88
C VAL A 165 10.23 0.71 -4.91
N GLY A 166 9.09 0.21 -5.40
CA GLY A 166 7.99 -0.29 -4.57
C GLY A 166 8.42 -1.46 -3.68
N MET A 167 9.23 -2.39 -4.20
CA MET A 167 9.81 -3.47 -3.42
C MET A 167 10.78 -2.95 -2.35
N LEU A 168 11.63 -1.97 -2.65
CA LEU A 168 12.55 -1.37 -1.69
C LEU A 168 11.79 -0.63 -0.56
N VAL A 169 10.77 0.14 -0.91
CA VAL A 169 9.90 0.82 0.07
C VAL A 169 9.16 -0.21 0.92
N ALA A 170 8.60 -1.26 0.32
CA ALA A 170 7.97 -2.34 1.09
C ALA A 170 9.00 -3.08 1.98
N ALA A 171 10.23 -3.29 1.52
CA ALA A 171 11.30 -3.91 2.30
C ALA A 171 11.80 -3.00 3.43
N SER A 172 11.71 -1.68 3.29
CA SER A 172 12.04 -0.74 4.36
C SER A 172 11.16 -0.94 5.60
N PHE A 173 9.92 -1.42 5.43
CA PHE A 173 9.08 -1.83 6.56
C PHE A 173 9.70 -2.99 7.35
N LEU A 174 10.40 -3.94 6.71
CA LEU A 174 11.12 -5.01 7.43
C LEU A 174 12.26 -4.44 8.28
N ALA A 175 12.93 -3.37 7.81
CA ALA A 175 13.92 -2.66 8.62
C ALA A 175 13.25 -1.97 9.82
N ILE A 176 12.05 -1.39 9.63
CA ILE A 176 11.25 -0.80 10.73
C ILE A 176 10.80 -1.88 11.72
N VAL A 177 10.47 -3.11 11.30
CA VAL A 177 10.20 -4.22 12.25
C VAL A 177 11.42 -4.52 13.11
N LYS A 178 12.62 -4.56 12.50
CA LYS A 178 13.84 -4.94 13.22
C LYS A 178 14.36 -3.84 14.15
N TYR A 179 14.21 -2.58 13.75
CA TYR A 179 14.75 -1.41 14.47
C TYR A 179 13.68 -0.55 15.15
N GLY A 180 12.39 -0.88 14.99
CA GLY A 180 11.24 -0.15 15.50
C GLY A 180 11.28 0.03 17.01
N LYS A 181 11.61 -1.04 17.75
CA LYS A 181 11.83 -0.97 19.20
C LYS A 181 12.85 0.11 19.62
N ARG A 182 13.98 0.23 18.90
CA ARG A 182 15.02 1.24 19.19
C ARG A 182 14.59 2.65 18.82
N LEU A 183 13.83 2.80 17.73
CA LEU A 183 13.29 4.09 17.30
C LEU A 183 12.20 4.58 18.27
N ARG A 184 11.25 3.72 18.69
CA ARG A 184 10.23 4.09 19.69
C ARG A 184 10.82 4.43 21.05
N ALA A 185 11.83 3.70 21.51
CA ALA A 185 12.53 4.02 22.75
C ALA A 185 13.18 5.42 22.72
N ARG A 186 13.62 5.89 21.56
CA ARG A 186 14.17 7.25 21.39
C ARG A 186 13.09 8.32 21.23
N SER A 187 11.95 8.01 20.62
CA SER A 187 10.87 8.98 20.37
C SER A 187 9.91 9.16 21.56
N THR A 188 10.12 8.44 22.66
CA THR A 188 9.22 8.43 23.82
C THR A 188 9.14 9.80 24.51
N GLU A 189 10.26 10.50 24.70
CA GLU A 189 10.26 11.85 25.32
C GLU A 189 9.52 12.91 24.49
N ALA A 190 9.65 12.86 23.16
CA ALA A 190 8.96 13.78 22.28
C ALA A 190 7.44 13.52 22.25
N TYR A 191 7.03 12.25 22.34
CA TYR A 191 5.62 11.86 22.38
C TYR A 191 4.90 12.39 23.63
N TRP A 192 5.49 12.22 24.82
CA TRP A 192 4.87 12.71 26.05
C TRP A 192 4.74 14.24 26.10
N LYS A 193 5.70 14.98 25.53
CA LYS A 193 5.57 16.44 25.38
C LYS A 193 4.41 16.87 24.48
N LEU A 194 4.14 16.11 23.42
CA LEU A 194 3.02 16.37 22.50
C LEU A 194 1.66 16.03 23.13
N VAL A 195 1.59 14.92 23.89
CA VAL A 195 0.39 14.56 24.65
C VAL A 195 0.05 15.64 25.69
N ASP A 196 1.05 16.12 26.42
CA ASP A 196 0.85 17.19 27.41
C ASP A 196 0.36 18.50 26.75
N SER A 197 0.86 18.85 25.55
CA SER A 197 0.39 20.04 24.84
C SER A 197 -1.04 19.91 24.29
N ASP A 198 -1.44 18.73 23.83
CA ASP A 198 -2.81 18.48 23.35
C ASP A 198 -3.82 18.52 24.51
N VAL A 199 -3.46 17.99 25.67
CA VAL A 199 -4.30 18.07 26.88
C VAL A 199 -4.49 19.52 27.33
N VAL A 200 -3.44 20.35 27.28
CA VAL A 200 -3.51 21.78 27.62
C VAL A 200 -4.32 22.58 26.60
N SER A 201 -4.32 22.20 25.32
CA SER A 201 -5.15 22.82 24.27
C SER A 201 -6.65 22.52 24.42
N SER A 202 -7.01 21.48 25.15
CA SER A 202 -8.39 21.01 25.32
C SER A 202 -9.10 21.53 26.57
N HIS A 203 -8.42 22.36 27.37
CA HIS A 203 -8.94 23.07 28.55
C HIS A 203 -9.03 24.58 28.30
#